data_AF-A0A1Y5SQF3-F1
#
_entry.id   AF-A0A1Y5SQF3-F1
#
_cell.length_a   1.000
_cell.length_b   1.000
_cell.length_c   1.000
_cell.angle_alpha   90.00
_cell.angle_beta   90.00
_cell.angle_gamma   90.00
#
_symmetry.space_group_name_H-M   'P 1'
#
loop_
_entity.id
_entity.type
_entity.pdbx_description
1 polymer ?
#
loop_
_entity_poly.entity_id
_entity_poly.type
_entity_poly.pdbx_seq_one_letter_code
_entity_poly.pdbx_strand_id
1 'polypeptide(L)'
;MPFSISLRDYLRKRAAWVWNEQGHAFNNGLALQEETLTEMLLLRMARDHAKHGLNVTMFNKTEEGINGADWEWIIRTRFCELGLRVQAKRLYYKGKSKDYGGLDPSSPQAGKLIKRAGSNIPLYVFFNHDHGVNSKLLHGGGEHPYRGRSYWGCSIACAKKVKAAGTNKLSDLKKYMKPWHRLVTMSGKCDAKNALGITQDEMNASMPVSRRVVLENIRNREFMSQYIQTEELAGVAILDFSDFRGE
;
A
#
# COMPACT_ATOMS: atom_id res chain seq x y z
N MET A 1 21.94 -12.42 20.16
CA MET A 1 21.40 -12.78 18.82
C MET A 1 20.67 -11.55 18.29
N PRO A 2 20.92 -11.09 17.06
CA PRO A 2 20.07 -10.04 16.49
C PRO A 2 18.67 -10.64 16.31
N PHE A 3 17.66 -10.02 16.91
CA PHE A 3 16.28 -10.42 16.69
C PHE A 3 15.94 -10.20 15.22
N SER A 4 15.41 -11.23 14.58
CA SER A 4 15.05 -11.11 13.17
C SER A 4 13.98 -10.03 12.99
N ILE A 5 14.20 -9.09 12.05
CA ILE A 5 13.23 -8.03 11.79
C ILE A 5 11.96 -8.68 11.25
N SER A 6 10.81 -8.51 11.90
CA SER A 6 9.54 -9.02 11.37
C SER A 6 9.07 -8.22 10.16
N LEU A 7 8.26 -8.82 9.27
CA LEU A 7 7.63 -8.08 8.16
C LEU A 7 6.82 -6.87 8.67
N ARG A 8 6.12 -7.05 9.79
CA ARG A 8 5.39 -5.96 10.46
C ARG A 8 6.33 -4.82 10.85
N ASP A 9 7.50 -5.12 11.42
CA ASP A 9 8.50 -4.12 11.78
C ASP A 9 9.12 -3.44 10.56
N TYR A 10 9.35 -4.20 9.50
CA TYR A 10 9.85 -3.65 8.25
C TYR A 10 8.87 -2.63 7.63
N LEU A 11 7.61 -3.02 7.45
CA LEU A 11 6.56 -2.12 6.97
C LEU A 11 6.44 -0.89 7.88
N ARG A 12 6.50 -1.06 9.21
CA ARG A 12 6.50 0.06 10.15
C ARG A 12 7.66 1.04 9.91
N LYS A 13 8.89 0.53 9.72
CA LYS A 13 10.07 1.36 9.40
C LYS A 13 9.90 2.09 8.07
N ARG A 14 9.35 1.42 7.07
CA ARG A 14 9.05 2.02 5.76
C ARG A 14 7.98 3.12 5.83
N ALA A 15 6.93 2.96 6.65
CA ALA A 15 5.97 4.04 6.92
C ALA A 15 6.63 5.25 7.58
N ALA A 16 7.46 5.02 8.60
CA ALA A 16 8.17 6.11 9.28
C ALA A 16 9.13 6.84 8.33
N TRP A 17 9.77 6.11 7.42
CA TRP A 17 10.58 6.70 6.37
C TRP A 17 9.75 7.59 5.43
N VAL A 18 8.62 7.13 4.89
CA VAL A 18 7.71 7.97 4.06
C VAL A 18 7.25 9.23 4.79
N TRP A 19 6.94 9.11 6.09
CA TRP A 19 6.58 10.27 6.92
C TRP A 19 7.71 11.30 6.97
N ASN A 20 8.95 10.84 7.21
CA ASN A 20 10.12 11.70 7.35
C ASN A 20 10.54 12.32 6.01
N GLU A 21 10.55 11.57 4.91
CA GLU A 21 10.89 12.10 3.58
C GLU A 21 9.98 13.24 3.15
N GLN A 22 8.67 13.13 3.41
CA GLN A 22 7.73 14.22 3.16
C GLN A 22 8.01 15.43 4.07
N GLY A 23 8.42 15.21 5.31
CA GLY A 23 8.85 16.28 6.22
C GLY A 23 10.13 16.97 5.74
N HIS A 24 11.13 16.20 5.31
CA HIS A 24 12.37 16.74 4.75
C HIS A 24 12.11 17.53 3.47
N ALA A 25 11.31 17.00 2.55
CA ALA A 25 10.91 17.70 1.34
C ALA A 25 10.23 19.03 1.67
N PHE A 26 9.24 19.02 2.57
CA PHE A 26 8.52 20.23 2.98
C PHE A 26 9.45 21.30 3.57
N ASN A 27 10.35 20.90 4.46
CA ASN A 27 11.31 21.83 5.09
C ASN A 27 12.30 22.43 4.08
N ASN A 28 12.43 21.83 2.89
CA ASN A 28 13.23 22.35 1.77
C ASN A 28 12.36 22.99 0.68
N GLY A 29 11.09 23.32 0.96
CA GLY A 29 10.18 23.96 0.01
C GLY A 29 9.66 23.06 -1.11
N LEU A 30 9.81 21.74 -0.98
CA LEU A 30 9.37 20.75 -1.95
C LEU A 30 8.08 20.04 -1.51
N ALA A 31 7.30 19.60 -2.49
CA ALA A 31 6.09 18.81 -2.29
C ALA A 31 6.17 17.53 -3.11
N LEU A 32 6.56 16.42 -2.48
CA LEU A 32 6.59 15.11 -3.13
C LEU A 32 5.19 14.73 -3.64
N GLN A 33 5.13 14.26 -4.88
CA GLN A 33 3.89 13.77 -5.48
C GLN A 33 3.63 12.31 -5.13
N GLU A 34 2.38 11.89 -5.29
CA GLU A 34 1.91 10.52 -5.02
C GLU A 34 2.73 9.48 -5.77
N GLU A 35 3.04 9.77 -7.02
CA GLU A 35 3.83 8.92 -7.93
C GLU A 35 5.27 8.79 -7.42
N THR A 36 5.93 9.91 -7.13
CA THR A 36 7.28 9.95 -6.57
C THR A 36 7.38 9.18 -5.25
N LEU A 37 6.41 9.35 -4.35
CA LEU A 37 6.37 8.62 -3.08
C LEU A 37 6.24 7.12 -3.30
N THR A 38 5.42 6.71 -4.27
CA THR A 38 5.22 5.30 -4.63
C THR A 38 6.51 4.71 -5.20
N GLU A 39 7.12 5.36 -6.19
CA GLU A 39 8.36 4.90 -6.82
C GLU A 39 9.51 4.80 -5.83
N MET A 40 9.72 5.84 -5.02
CA MET A 40 10.79 5.82 -4.02
C MET A 40 10.55 4.75 -2.94
N LEU A 41 9.30 4.55 -2.51
CA LEU A 41 8.95 3.51 -1.55
C LEU A 41 9.22 2.12 -2.13
N LEU A 42 8.73 1.82 -3.33
CA LEU A 42 8.90 0.53 -3.97
C LEU A 42 10.37 0.25 -4.30
N LEU A 43 11.12 1.25 -4.79
CA LEU A 43 12.56 1.15 -5.00
C LEU A 43 13.30 0.87 -3.70
N ARG A 44 12.93 1.56 -2.61
CA ARG A 44 13.56 1.34 -1.30
C ARG A 44 13.28 -0.08 -0.81
N MET A 45 12.06 -0.56 -0.98
CA MET A 45 11.70 -1.93 -0.66
C MET A 45 12.54 -2.92 -1.45
N ALA A 46 12.57 -2.77 -2.78
CA ALA A 46 13.38 -3.60 -3.68
C ALA A 46 14.85 -3.65 -3.26
N ARG A 47 15.45 -2.51 -2.90
CA ARG A 47 16.85 -2.45 -2.41
C ARG A 47 17.05 -3.17 -1.10
N ASP A 48 16.17 -2.94 -0.12
CA ASP A 48 16.28 -3.53 1.22
C ASP A 48 16.14 -5.08 1.16
N HIS A 49 15.40 -5.62 0.19
CA HIS A 49 15.06 -7.06 0.14
C HIS A 49 15.37 -7.78 -1.17
N ALA A 50 16.17 -7.20 -2.08
CA ALA A 50 16.58 -7.87 -3.31
C ALA A 50 17.23 -9.25 -3.04
N LYS A 51 17.96 -9.38 -1.93
CA LYS A 51 18.59 -10.64 -1.49
C LYS A 51 17.62 -11.65 -0.87
N HIS A 52 16.42 -11.22 -0.50
CA HIS A 52 15.41 -12.03 0.18
C HIS A 52 14.19 -12.34 -0.70
N GLY A 53 14.36 -12.26 -2.02
CA GLY A 53 13.32 -12.66 -2.98
C GLY A 53 12.30 -11.58 -3.31
N LEU A 54 12.42 -10.37 -2.74
CA LEU A 54 11.51 -9.29 -3.11
C LEU A 54 11.75 -8.86 -4.55
N ASN A 55 10.70 -8.95 -5.38
CA ASN A 55 10.76 -8.52 -6.77
C ASN A 55 9.72 -7.43 -7.03
N VAL A 56 10.20 -6.30 -7.53
CA VAL A 56 9.37 -5.15 -7.88
C VAL A 56 9.53 -4.92 -9.37
N THR A 57 8.42 -5.03 -10.09
CA THR A 57 8.38 -4.80 -11.53
C THR A 57 7.47 -3.63 -11.82
N MET A 58 8.08 -2.47 -12.09
CA MET A 58 7.39 -1.25 -12.51
C MET A 58 7.52 -1.11 -14.02
N PHE A 59 6.46 -0.70 -14.72
CA PHE A 59 6.53 -0.34 -16.13
C PHE A 59 6.10 1.11 -16.34
N ASN A 60 6.60 1.68 -17.43
CA ASN A 60 6.54 3.09 -17.74
C ASN A 60 5.10 3.47 -18.11
N LYS A 61 4.65 4.66 -17.68
CA LYS A 61 3.30 5.20 -17.96
C LYS A 61 2.98 5.47 -19.43
N THR A 62 3.96 5.36 -20.32
CA THR A 62 3.86 5.84 -21.70
C THR A 62 2.85 5.05 -22.56
N GLU A 63 2.15 4.06 -22.01
CA GLU A 63 1.12 3.28 -22.71
C GLU A 63 -0.31 3.35 -22.10
N GLU A 64 -0.56 3.93 -20.91
CA GLU A 64 -1.89 3.80 -20.30
C GLU A 64 -2.43 5.06 -19.58
N GLY A 65 -3.43 5.69 -20.21
CA GLY A 65 -4.34 6.68 -19.60
C GLY A 65 -5.63 6.06 -19.01
N ILE A 66 -5.66 4.73 -18.78
CA ILE A 66 -6.89 3.97 -18.48
C ILE A 66 -6.93 3.43 -17.03
N ASN A 67 -5.83 3.55 -16.27
CA ASN A 67 -5.62 2.74 -15.07
C ASN A 67 -6.42 3.22 -13.85
N GLY A 68 -6.96 2.24 -13.11
CA GLY A 68 -7.68 2.45 -11.84
C GLY A 68 -6.92 2.00 -10.59
N ALA A 69 -5.68 1.55 -10.74
CA ALA A 69 -4.78 1.16 -9.67
C ALA A 69 -3.34 1.53 -10.02
N ASP A 70 -2.54 1.83 -9.01
CA ASP A 70 -1.13 2.18 -9.18
C ASP A 70 -0.25 0.93 -9.18
N TRP A 71 -0.55 -0.07 -8.33
CA TRP A 71 0.14 -1.35 -8.39
C TRP A 71 -0.67 -2.50 -7.77
N GLU A 72 -0.20 -3.73 -7.97
CA GLU A 72 -0.63 -4.88 -7.18
C GLU A 72 0.43 -5.31 -6.16
N TRP A 73 0.00 -5.68 -4.95
CA TRP A 73 0.83 -6.39 -3.98
C TRP A 73 0.43 -7.84 -3.88
N ILE A 74 1.41 -8.72 -4.04
CA ILE A 74 1.29 -10.11 -3.60
C ILE A 74 2.15 -10.26 -2.36
N ILE A 75 1.53 -10.39 -1.19
CA ILE A 75 2.23 -10.65 0.07
C ILE A 75 2.23 -12.14 0.30
N ARG A 76 3.42 -12.74 0.35
CA ARG A 76 3.60 -14.15 0.67
C ARG A 76 4.52 -14.30 1.86
N THR A 77 4.09 -15.04 2.87
CA THR A 77 4.91 -15.45 4.02
C THR A 77 4.57 -16.92 4.31
N ARG A 78 5.28 -17.54 5.26
CA ARG A 78 4.92 -18.88 5.75
C ARG A 78 3.45 -19.04 6.17
N PHE A 79 2.80 -17.98 6.65
CA PHE A 79 1.46 -18.03 7.23
C PHE A 79 0.47 -17.04 6.61
N CYS A 80 0.82 -16.45 5.47
CA CYS A 80 -0.01 -15.42 4.85
C CYS A 80 0.22 -15.37 3.35
N GLU A 81 -0.85 -15.51 2.56
CA GLU A 81 -0.87 -15.21 1.12
C GLU A 81 -1.99 -14.19 0.89
N LEU A 82 -1.66 -13.01 0.36
CA LEU A 82 -2.63 -11.94 0.08
C LEU A 82 -2.36 -11.31 -1.29
N GLY A 83 -3.43 -11.16 -2.06
CA GLY A 83 -3.44 -10.44 -3.34
C GLY A 83 -4.17 -9.13 -3.14
N LEU A 84 -3.50 -8.02 -3.39
CA LEU A 84 -3.99 -6.68 -3.12
C LEU A 84 -3.89 -5.85 -4.40
N ARG A 85 -4.97 -5.15 -4.75
CA ARG A 85 -4.95 -4.14 -5.81
C ARG A 85 -4.96 -2.77 -5.17
N VAL A 86 -3.91 -1.99 -5.43
CA VAL A 86 -3.57 -0.83 -4.62
C VAL A 86 -3.65 0.45 -5.45
N GLN A 87 -4.29 1.46 -4.87
CA GLN A 87 -4.20 2.84 -5.31
C GLN A 87 -3.61 3.69 -4.18
N ALA A 88 -2.55 4.43 -4.45
CA ALA A 88 -2.03 5.41 -3.52
C ALA A 88 -2.88 6.67 -3.48
N LYS A 89 -2.87 7.35 -2.33
CA LYS A 89 -3.34 8.72 -2.14
C LYS A 89 -2.45 9.47 -1.18
N ARG A 90 -1.95 10.66 -1.53
CA ARG A 90 -1.21 11.49 -0.56
C ARG A 90 -2.10 12.49 0.16
N LEU A 91 -1.82 12.68 1.44
CA LEU A 91 -2.32 13.80 2.22
C LEU A 91 -1.70 15.10 1.68
N TYR A 92 -2.52 16.13 1.49
CA TYR A 92 -2.06 17.43 1.03
C TYR A 92 -1.53 18.26 2.21
N TYR A 93 -0.58 19.15 1.92
CA TYR A 93 -0.03 20.08 2.90
C TYR A 93 -1.10 21.04 3.45
N LYS A 94 -0.90 21.50 4.69
CA LYS A 94 -1.70 22.56 5.32
C LYS A 94 -1.87 23.77 4.38
N GLY A 95 -3.06 24.36 4.38
CA GLY A 95 -3.43 25.45 3.48
C GLY A 95 -4.12 25.01 2.18
N LYS A 96 -4.21 23.70 1.91
CA LYS A 96 -5.12 23.16 0.89
C LYS A 96 -6.51 22.92 1.48
N SER A 97 -7.55 23.08 0.66
CA SER A 97 -8.96 22.90 1.06
C SER A 97 -9.41 21.44 1.14
N LYS A 98 -8.63 20.51 0.58
CA LYS A 98 -8.91 19.07 0.55
C LYS A 98 -7.76 18.33 1.24
N ASP A 99 -8.09 17.33 2.06
CA ASP A 99 -7.10 16.51 2.75
C ASP A 99 -6.43 15.55 1.74
N TYR A 100 -7.20 14.64 1.13
CA TYR A 100 -6.72 13.78 0.05
C TYR A 100 -7.22 14.29 -1.30
N GLY A 101 -6.71 15.43 -1.77
CA GLY A 101 -7.25 16.09 -2.97
C GLY A 101 -7.19 15.24 -4.25
N GLY A 102 -6.27 14.28 -4.35
CA GLY A 102 -6.20 13.31 -5.45
C GLY A 102 -7.26 12.19 -5.36
N LEU A 103 -8.00 12.10 -4.25
CA LEU A 103 -9.17 11.26 -4.09
C LEU A 103 -10.40 12.13 -4.34
N ASP A 104 -11.01 11.99 -5.52
CA ASP A 104 -12.27 12.65 -5.82
C ASP A 104 -13.43 11.65 -5.60
N PRO A 105 -14.32 11.89 -4.63
CA PRO A 105 -15.47 11.02 -4.40
C PRO A 105 -16.46 10.96 -5.56
N SER A 106 -16.48 11.98 -6.42
CA SER A 106 -17.33 12.02 -7.61
C SER A 106 -16.71 11.28 -8.81
N SER A 107 -15.40 11.01 -8.75
CA SER A 107 -14.69 10.32 -9.81
C SER A 107 -15.02 8.82 -9.84
N PRO A 108 -15.06 8.19 -11.04
CA PRO A 108 -15.19 6.74 -11.16
C PRO A 108 -13.99 5.97 -10.60
N GLN A 109 -12.90 6.63 -10.17
CA GLN A 109 -11.66 5.98 -9.73
C GLN A 109 -11.88 4.86 -8.69
N ALA A 110 -12.62 5.13 -7.61
CA ALA A 110 -12.87 4.12 -6.58
C ALA A 110 -13.70 2.94 -7.13
N GLY A 111 -14.64 3.22 -8.02
CA GLY A 111 -15.42 2.21 -8.72
C GLY A 111 -14.57 1.35 -9.66
N LYS A 112 -13.67 1.97 -10.43
CA LYS A 112 -12.72 1.29 -11.32
C LYS A 112 -11.79 0.39 -10.52
N LEU A 113 -11.20 0.89 -9.43
CA LEU A 113 -10.34 0.11 -8.53
C LEU A 113 -11.06 -1.16 -8.03
N ILE A 114 -12.29 -1.02 -7.53
CA ILE A 114 -13.07 -2.16 -7.02
C ILE A 114 -13.44 -3.14 -8.15
N LYS A 115 -13.89 -2.63 -9.30
CA LYS A 115 -14.31 -3.46 -10.43
C LYS A 115 -13.14 -4.26 -11.03
N ARG A 116 -11.95 -3.63 -11.13
CA ARG A 116 -10.74 -4.23 -11.72
C ARG A 116 -9.94 -5.08 -10.74
N ALA A 117 -10.32 -5.16 -9.47
CA ALA A 117 -9.59 -5.97 -8.50
C ALA A 117 -9.70 -7.47 -8.77
N GLY A 118 -10.76 -7.92 -9.43
CA GLY A 118 -11.02 -9.34 -9.64
C GLY A 118 -11.09 -10.05 -8.28
N SER A 119 -10.21 -11.04 -8.08
CA SER A 119 -10.06 -11.72 -6.79
C SER A 119 -9.26 -10.93 -5.75
N ASN A 120 -8.40 -9.98 -6.16
CA ASN A 120 -7.60 -9.20 -5.23
C ASN A 120 -8.47 -8.34 -4.30
N ILE A 121 -7.94 -7.99 -3.14
CA ILE A 121 -8.56 -7.02 -2.24
C ILE A 121 -8.27 -5.60 -2.76
N PRO A 122 -9.28 -4.81 -3.18
CA PRO A 122 -9.08 -3.42 -3.56
C PRO A 122 -8.86 -2.55 -2.32
N LEU A 123 -7.77 -1.81 -2.28
CA LEU A 123 -7.44 -0.95 -1.15
C LEU A 123 -6.74 0.33 -1.57
N TYR A 124 -6.87 1.33 -0.71
CA TYR A 124 -6.07 2.54 -0.78
C TYR A 124 -4.87 2.44 0.15
N VAL A 125 -3.70 2.87 -0.32
CA VAL A 125 -2.56 3.24 0.52
C VAL A 125 -2.53 4.76 0.64
N PHE A 126 -2.69 5.28 1.84
CA PHE A 126 -2.58 6.70 2.11
C PHE A 126 -1.20 7.05 2.62
N PHE A 127 -0.50 7.93 1.89
CA PHE A 127 0.74 8.55 2.33
C PHE A 127 0.44 9.78 3.19
N ASN A 128 0.89 9.74 4.43
CA ASN A 128 0.62 10.80 5.41
C ASN A 128 1.91 11.40 5.97
N HIS A 129 1.81 12.61 6.51
CA HIS A 129 2.94 13.34 7.07
C HIS A 129 2.45 14.41 8.06
N ASP A 130 3.37 14.97 8.85
CA ASP A 130 3.02 15.91 9.93
C ASP A 130 2.53 17.28 9.43
N HIS A 131 3.00 17.67 8.25
CA HIS A 131 2.63 18.93 7.61
C HIS A 131 1.31 18.86 6.83
N GLY A 132 0.59 17.74 6.92
CA GLY A 132 -0.67 17.53 6.19
C GLY A 132 -1.85 18.27 6.80
N VAL A 133 -2.88 18.55 5.99
CA VAL A 133 -4.17 19.03 6.49
C VAL A 133 -4.72 18.02 7.50
N ASN A 134 -5.19 18.50 8.65
CA ASN A 134 -5.73 17.65 9.72
C ASN A 134 -4.80 16.53 10.23
N SER A 135 -3.48 16.59 9.97
CA SER A 135 -2.51 15.55 10.35
C SER A 135 -2.49 15.23 11.85
N LYS A 136 -2.94 16.16 12.70
CA LYS A 136 -3.13 15.95 14.16
C LYS A 136 -4.07 14.79 14.48
N LEU A 137 -4.96 14.42 13.57
CA LEU A 137 -5.86 13.27 13.72
C LEU A 137 -5.13 11.92 13.57
N LEU A 138 -3.90 11.92 13.04
CA LEU A 138 -3.07 10.73 12.87
C LEU A 138 -2.32 10.40 14.17
N HIS A 139 -3.09 10.13 15.22
CA HIS A 139 -2.63 9.64 16.51
C HIS A 139 -3.30 8.29 16.83
N GLY A 140 -2.84 7.61 17.89
CA GLY A 140 -3.52 6.45 18.45
C GLY A 140 -3.75 5.26 17.50
N GLY A 141 -2.76 4.93 16.67
CA GLY A 141 -2.93 3.97 15.57
C GLY A 141 -2.17 2.66 15.63
N GLY A 142 -1.09 2.60 16.40
CA GLY A 142 -0.41 1.34 16.61
C GLY A 142 -0.64 0.83 18.03
N GLU A 143 -0.78 -0.48 18.12
CA GLU A 143 -0.78 -1.21 19.38
C GLU A 143 0.55 -1.00 20.09
N HIS A 144 0.56 -1.08 21.42
CA HIS A 144 1.81 -1.12 22.18
C HIS A 144 2.77 -2.18 21.59
N PRO A 145 4.07 -1.88 21.38
CA PRO A 145 4.79 -0.65 21.76
C PRO A 145 4.75 0.47 20.69
N TYR A 146 3.99 0.31 19.61
CA TYR A 146 4.05 1.13 18.40
C TYR A 146 3.12 2.36 18.45
N ARG A 147 3.48 3.42 19.18
CA ARG A 147 2.60 4.62 19.31
C ARG A 147 3.00 5.84 18.44
N GLY A 148 4.11 5.77 17.72
CA GLY A 148 4.62 6.88 16.92
C GLY A 148 3.67 7.32 15.81
N ARG A 149 3.45 8.64 15.69
CA ARG A 149 2.64 9.21 14.59
C ARG A 149 3.22 8.87 13.22
N SER A 150 4.54 8.75 13.12
CA SER A 150 5.25 8.35 11.90
C SER A 150 4.83 6.99 11.34
N TYR A 151 4.23 6.11 12.16
CA TYR A 151 3.70 4.83 11.67
C TYR A 151 2.45 4.98 10.79
N TRP A 152 1.81 6.16 10.82
CA TRP A 152 0.77 6.52 9.88
C TRP A 152 1.32 6.97 8.52
N GLY A 153 2.64 7.11 8.35
CA GLY A 153 3.25 7.55 7.10
C GLY A 153 2.79 6.75 5.89
N CYS A 154 2.54 5.46 6.09
CA CYS A 154 1.71 4.65 5.20
C CYS A 154 0.55 4.04 6.00
N SER A 155 -0.66 4.27 5.54
CA SER A 155 -1.87 3.64 6.09
C SER A 155 -2.73 3.07 4.99
N ILE A 156 -3.62 2.15 5.34
CA ILE A 156 -4.46 1.43 4.39
C ILE A 156 -5.93 1.57 4.75
N ALA A 157 -6.80 1.53 3.75
CA ALA A 157 -8.24 1.33 3.94
C ALA A 157 -8.84 0.53 2.79
N CYS A 158 -9.89 -0.25 3.08
CA CYS A 158 -10.64 -0.96 2.06
C CYS A 158 -11.30 0.02 1.07
N ALA A 159 -11.11 -0.18 -0.24
CA ALA A 159 -11.65 0.72 -1.25
C ALA A 159 -13.18 0.78 -1.22
N LYS A 160 -13.87 -0.33 -0.90
CA LYS A 160 -15.33 -0.38 -0.75
C LYS A 160 -15.81 0.58 0.34
N LYS A 161 -15.08 0.65 1.46
CA LYS A 161 -15.40 1.55 2.59
C LYS A 161 -15.08 3.00 2.27
N VAL A 162 -13.96 3.27 1.60
CA VAL A 162 -13.60 4.62 1.12
C VAL A 162 -14.64 5.14 0.13
N LYS A 163 -15.07 4.30 -0.83
CA LYS A 163 -16.13 4.64 -1.78
C LYS A 163 -17.45 4.94 -1.07
N ALA A 164 -17.86 4.07 -0.14
CA ALA A 164 -19.09 4.26 0.63
C ALA A 164 -19.07 5.53 1.51
N ALA A 165 -17.89 5.95 1.98
CA ALA A 165 -17.75 7.17 2.75
C ALA A 165 -17.99 8.44 1.92
N GLY A 166 -17.80 8.40 0.59
CA GLY A 166 -18.14 9.51 -0.31
C GLY A 166 -17.39 10.81 0.00
N THR A 167 -16.18 10.74 0.56
CA THR A 167 -15.44 11.88 1.10
C THR A 167 -13.94 11.71 0.90
N ASN A 168 -13.22 12.82 0.89
CA ASN A 168 -11.76 12.86 0.84
C ASN A 168 -11.14 13.52 2.07
N LYS A 169 -11.95 13.76 3.12
CA LYS A 169 -11.50 14.31 4.39
C LYS A 169 -10.91 13.22 5.27
N LEU A 170 -9.77 13.51 5.88
CA LEU A 170 -9.11 12.60 6.82
C LEU A 170 -10.00 12.30 8.03
N SER A 171 -10.74 13.29 8.54
CA SER A 171 -11.68 13.10 9.67
C SER A 171 -12.65 11.95 9.46
N ASP A 172 -13.14 11.81 8.23
CA ASP A 172 -14.20 10.87 7.89
C ASP A 172 -13.62 9.50 7.51
N LEU A 173 -12.44 9.50 6.88
CA LEU A 173 -11.75 8.29 6.43
C LEU A 173 -10.97 7.60 7.55
N LYS A 174 -10.48 8.35 8.55
CA LYS A 174 -9.58 7.85 9.60
C LYS A 174 -10.11 6.61 10.33
N LYS A 175 -11.42 6.48 10.52
CA LYS A 175 -12.06 5.32 11.15
C LYS A 175 -11.91 4.02 10.35
N TYR A 176 -11.74 4.12 9.03
CA TYR A 176 -11.49 2.99 8.14
C TYR A 176 -10.00 2.75 7.87
N MET A 177 -9.15 3.69 8.29
CA MET A 177 -7.72 3.63 8.07
C MET A 177 -7.02 2.92 9.22
N LYS A 178 -6.04 2.09 8.87
CA LYS A 178 -5.08 1.50 9.81
C LYS A 178 -3.66 1.71 9.29
N PRO A 179 -2.64 1.85 10.16
CA PRO A 179 -1.25 1.76 9.70
C PRO A 179 -1.03 0.50 8.87
N TRP A 180 -0.38 0.60 7.72
CA TRP A 180 -0.32 -0.50 6.74
C TRP A 180 0.37 -1.78 7.26
N HIS A 181 1.24 -1.67 8.27
CA HIS A 181 1.89 -2.80 8.91
C HIS A 181 0.89 -3.72 9.62
N ARG A 182 -0.37 -3.28 9.77
CA ARG A 182 -1.50 -4.06 10.27
C ARG A 182 -2.02 -5.12 9.28
N LEU A 183 -1.51 -5.18 8.05
CA LEU A 183 -1.84 -6.29 7.13
C LEU A 183 -1.37 -7.65 7.67
N VAL A 184 -0.36 -7.64 8.55
CA VAL A 184 0.23 -8.83 9.13
C VAL A 184 0.43 -8.68 10.64
N THR A 185 0.34 -9.79 11.36
CA THR A 185 0.67 -9.87 12.79
C THR A 185 2.19 -9.83 13.02
N MET A 186 2.64 -9.70 14.27
CA MET A 186 4.07 -9.81 14.60
C MET A 186 4.65 -11.20 14.25
N SER A 187 3.81 -12.24 14.27
CA SER A 187 4.18 -13.61 13.88
C SER A 187 4.16 -13.87 12.37
N GLY A 188 3.83 -12.87 11.55
CA GLY A 188 3.75 -13.00 10.09
C GLY A 188 2.41 -13.53 9.53
N LYS A 189 1.45 -13.93 10.38
CA LYS A 189 0.08 -14.29 9.95
C LYS A 189 -0.67 -13.10 9.33
N CYS A 190 -1.57 -13.35 8.38
CA CYS A 190 -2.45 -12.31 7.84
C CYS A 190 -3.34 -11.69 8.93
N ASP A 191 -3.45 -10.37 8.96
CA ASP A 191 -4.40 -9.61 9.78
C ASP A 191 -5.26 -8.65 8.91
N ALA A 192 -5.23 -8.82 7.59
CA ALA A 192 -5.98 -8.01 6.63
C ALA A 192 -7.50 -8.01 6.91
N LYS A 193 -8.06 -9.14 7.37
CA LYS A 193 -9.46 -9.23 7.83
C LYS A 193 -9.78 -8.14 8.85
N ASN A 194 -9.00 -8.03 9.92
CA ASN A 194 -9.25 -7.06 10.98
C ASN A 194 -8.81 -5.64 10.58
N ALA A 195 -7.70 -5.51 9.84
CA ALA A 195 -7.18 -4.22 9.43
C ALA A 195 -8.09 -3.50 8.43
N LEU A 196 -8.66 -4.24 7.47
CA LEU A 196 -9.53 -3.70 6.43
C LEU A 196 -11.01 -3.87 6.77
N GLY A 197 -11.33 -4.72 7.76
CA GLY A 197 -12.68 -5.13 8.12
C GLY A 197 -13.41 -5.77 6.95
N ILE A 198 -12.75 -6.73 6.31
CA ILE A 198 -13.27 -7.60 5.24
C ILE A 198 -13.63 -8.98 5.84
N THR A 199 -14.27 -9.84 5.06
CA THR A 199 -14.57 -11.22 5.48
C THR A 199 -13.34 -12.12 5.41
N GLN A 200 -13.39 -13.27 6.09
CA GLN A 200 -12.35 -14.30 5.95
C GLN A 200 -12.31 -14.86 4.53
N ASP A 201 -13.47 -15.00 3.89
CA ASP A 201 -13.59 -15.52 2.53
C ASP A 201 -13.00 -14.56 1.49
N GLU A 202 -13.25 -13.26 1.62
CA GLU A 202 -12.56 -12.25 0.79
C GLU A 202 -11.04 -12.31 0.95
N MET A 203 -10.55 -12.56 2.16
CA MET A 203 -9.12 -12.70 2.41
C MET A 203 -8.55 -13.96 1.77
N ASN A 204 -9.22 -15.11 1.94
CA ASN A 204 -8.81 -16.40 1.37
C ASN A 204 -8.88 -16.39 -0.17
N ALA A 205 -9.91 -15.77 -0.73
CA ALA A 205 -10.11 -15.66 -2.17
C ALA A 205 -9.09 -14.73 -2.85
N SER A 206 -8.35 -13.92 -2.09
CA SER A 206 -7.42 -12.93 -2.65
C SER A 206 -6.21 -13.52 -3.35
N MET A 207 -5.84 -14.77 -3.04
CA MET A 207 -4.76 -15.51 -3.70
C MET A 207 -5.23 -16.89 -4.16
N PRO A 208 -6.03 -16.97 -5.24
CA PRO A 208 -6.40 -18.26 -5.80
C PRO A 208 -5.17 -18.94 -6.42
N VAL A 209 -5.21 -20.28 -6.54
CA VAL A 209 -4.11 -21.07 -7.12
C VAL A 209 -3.69 -20.56 -8.50
N SER A 210 -4.65 -20.11 -9.31
CA SER A 210 -4.38 -19.54 -10.64
C SER A 210 -3.45 -18.32 -10.61
N ARG A 211 -3.38 -17.54 -9.52
CA ARG A 211 -2.46 -16.40 -9.40
C ARG A 211 -1.02 -16.80 -9.08
N ARG A 212 -0.75 -18.07 -8.73
CA ARG A 212 0.63 -18.54 -8.50
C ARG A 212 1.50 -18.46 -9.76
N VAL A 213 0.88 -18.51 -10.94
CA VAL A 213 1.58 -18.29 -12.22
C VAL A 213 2.31 -16.95 -12.27
N VAL A 214 1.77 -15.91 -11.63
CA VAL A 214 2.39 -14.57 -11.57
C VAL A 214 3.66 -14.61 -10.72
N LEU A 215 3.68 -15.41 -9.64
CA LEU A 215 4.88 -15.62 -8.82
C LEU A 215 5.97 -16.36 -9.59
N GLU A 216 5.59 -17.42 -10.31
CA GLU A 216 6.51 -18.25 -11.10
C GLU A 216 7.15 -17.47 -12.26
N ASN A 217 6.41 -16.51 -12.82
CA ASN A 217 6.83 -15.74 -13.99
C ASN A 217 7.28 -14.31 -13.67
N ILE A 218 7.46 -13.93 -12.40
CA ILE A 218 7.77 -12.54 -12.03
C ILE A 218 9.09 -12.01 -12.62
N ARG A 219 10.03 -12.90 -12.95
CA ARG A 219 11.30 -12.57 -13.61
C ARG A 219 11.22 -12.62 -15.14
N ASN A 220 10.13 -13.18 -15.69
CA ASN A 220 9.88 -13.20 -17.12
C ASN A 220 9.29 -11.84 -17.54
N ARG A 221 10.13 -11.02 -18.18
CA ARG A 221 9.76 -9.65 -18.59
C ARG A 221 8.59 -9.63 -19.58
N GLU A 222 8.54 -10.58 -20.50
CA GLU A 222 7.47 -10.64 -21.51
C GLU A 222 6.13 -10.97 -20.86
N PHE A 223 6.11 -12.02 -20.03
CA PHE A 223 4.92 -12.38 -19.26
C PHE A 223 4.45 -11.21 -18.40
N MET A 224 5.35 -10.55 -17.66
CA MET A 224 4.99 -9.44 -16.78
C MET A 224 4.50 -8.21 -17.54
N SER A 225 5.06 -7.94 -18.71
CA SER A 225 4.59 -6.86 -19.59
C SER A 225 3.15 -7.12 -20.06
N GLN A 226 2.87 -8.34 -20.55
CA GLN A 226 1.53 -8.74 -20.99
C GLN A 226 0.53 -8.74 -19.84
N TYR A 227 0.93 -9.23 -18.67
CA TYR A 227 0.11 -9.26 -17.47
C TYR A 227 -0.30 -7.85 -17.03
N ILE A 228 0.66 -6.93 -16.98
CA ILE A 228 0.43 -5.55 -16.55
C ILE A 228 -0.49 -4.79 -17.49
N GLN A 229 -0.31 -4.95 -18.81
CA GLN A 229 -1.20 -4.39 -19.82
C GLN A 229 -2.61 -5.01 -19.73
N THR A 230 -2.72 -6.32 -19.55
CA THR A 230 -4.03 -7.00 -19.44
C THR A 230 -4.80 -6.57 -18.19
N GLU A 231 -4.09 -6.36 -17.09
CA GLU A 231 -4.66 -5.98 -15.80
C GLU A 231 -4.77 -4.46 -15.61
N GLU A 232 -4.38 -3.64 -16.59
CA GLU A 232 -4.41 -2.16 -16.57
C GLU A 232 -3.74 -1.59 -15.30
N LEU A 233 -2.45 -1.92 -15.12
CA LEU A 233 -1.65 -1.59 -13.95
C LEU A 233 -0.50 -0.65 -14.31
N ALA A 234 -0.16 0.30 -13.42
CA ALA A 234 1.12 1.02 -13.57
C ALA A 234 2.33 0.20 -13.07
N GLY A 235 2.10 -0.91 -12.36
CA GLY A 235 3.15 -1.82 -11.94
C GLY A 235 2.64 -2.99 -11.11
N VAL A 236 3.52 -3.95 -10.86
CA VAL A 236 3.28 -5.07 -9.95
C VAL A 236 4.46 -5.18 -8.99
N ALA A 237 4.16 -5.11 -7.70
CA ALA A 237 5.14 -5.32 -6.65
C ALA A 237 4.84 -6.64 -5.94
N ILE A 238 5.69 -7.64 -6.14
CA ILE A 238 5.55 -8.92 -5.45
C ILE A 238 6.41 -8.87 -4.20
N LEU A 239 5.71 -8.82 -3.06
CA LEU A 239 6.27 -8.92 -1.74
C LEU A 239 6.37 -10.40 -1.33
N ASP A 240 7.25 -11.16 -1.99
CA ASP A 240 7.53 -12.54 -1.59
C ASP A 240 8.50 -12.57 -0.40
N PHE A 241 7.95 -12.78 0.78
CA PHE A 241 8.65 -12.98 2.04
C PHE A 241 8.56 -14.45 2.51
N SER A 242 8.27 -15.40 1.61
CA SER A 242 8.25 -16.84 1.96
C SER A 242 9.61 -17.30 2.51
N ASP A 243 10.70 -16.75 1.97
CA ASP A 243 12.08 -16.97 2.40
C ASP A 243 12.62 -15.87 3.33
N PHE A 244 11.77 -14.95 3.81
CA PHE A 244 12.23 -13.84 4.63
C PHE A 244 12.72 -14.34 5.99
N ARG A 245 14.05 -14.37 6.13
CA ARG A 245 14.75 -14.72 7.37
C ARG A 245 15.14 -13.49 8.19
N GLY A 246 14.43 -12.37 8.04
CA GLY A 246 14.54 -11.18 8.89
C GLY A 246 15.96 -10.82 9.33
N GLU A 247 16.93 -10.76 8.41
CA GLU A 247 18.33 -10.45 8.74
C GLU A 247 18.53 -9.04 9.31
#